data_AF-A0A6M8VY00-F1
#
_entry.id   AF-A0A6M8VY00-F1
#
_cell.length_a   1.000
_cell.length_b   1.000
_cell.length_c   1.000
_cell.angle_alpha   90.00
_cell.angle_beta   90.00
_cell.angle_gamma   90.00
#
_symmetry.space_group_name_H-M   'P 1'
#
loop_
_entity.id
_entity.type
_entity.pdbx_description
1 polymer ?
#
loop_
_entity_poly.entity_id
_entity_poly.type
_entity_poly.pdbx_seq_one_letter_code
_entity_poly.pdbx_strand_id
1 'polypeptide(L)'
;MAKPVQIVIVVLCLGAAGYLLVNFMSKPSATANEGTPEFLHFKCGNPECGLGYSWERGSDTGDRYIDTCPDCGTVEAYRAAKCQECGHYQAMAGHGSYEKVCPECGADIPPIREQR
;
A
#
# COMPACT_ATOMS: atom_id res chain seq x y z
N MET A 1 -51.04 -18.09 -10.22
CA MET A 1 -49.71 -18.72 -10.47
C MET A 1 -49.80 -20.19 -10.16
N ALA A 2 -49.35 -21.07 -11.06
CA ALA A 2 -49.33 -22.50 -10.80
C ALA A 2 -48.27 -22.81 -9.74
N LYS A 3 -48.62 -23.61 -8.71
CA LYS A 3 -47.71 -24.09 -7.65
C LYS A 3 -46.32 -24.53 -8.15
N PRO A 4 -46.17 -25.25 -9.29
CA PRO A 4 -44.84 -25.59 -9.81
C PRO A 4 -44.00 -24.38 -10.24
N VAL A 5 -44.62 -23.33 -10.78
CA VAL A 5 -43.91 -22.12 -11.25
C VAL A 5 -43.33 -21.35 -10.06
N GLN A 6 -44.06 -21.29 -8.94
CA GLN A 6 -43.58 -20.64 -7.73
C GLN A 6 -42.38 -21.38 -7.12
N ILE A 7 -42.38 -22.71 -7.15
CA ILE A 7 -41.26 -23.53 -6.66
C ILE A 7 -39.99 -23.28 -7.50
N VAL A 8 -40.13 -23.22 -8.83
CA VAL A 8 -38.99 -22.96 -9.73
C VAL A 8 -38.37 -21.59 -9.44
N ILE A 9 -39.17 -20.55 -9.26
CA ILE A 9 -38.67 -19.20 -8.96
C ILE A 9 -37.90 -19.17 -7.64
N VAL A 10 -38.42 -19.82 -6.59
CA VAL A 10 -37.77 -19.86 -5.27
C VAL A 10 -36.41 -20.56 -5.35
N VAL A 11 -36.32 -21.69 -6.04
CA VAL A 11 -35.05 -22.42 -6.20
C VAL A 11 -34.02 -21.57 -6.96
N LEU A 12 -34.47 -20.85 -7.99
CA LEU A 12 -33.59 -19.98 -8.79
C LEU A 12 -33.08 -18.79 -7.96
N CYS A 13 -33.94 -18.17 -7.14
CA CYS A 13 -33.54 -17.11 -6.23
C CYS A 13 -32.54 -17.59 -5.16
N LEU A 14 -32.78 -18.77 -4.57
CA LEU A 14 -31.87 -19.34 -3.57
C LEU A 14 -30.51 -19.70 -4.18
N GLY A 15 -30.50 -20.25 -5.40
CA GLY A 15 -29.25 -20.51 -6.14
C GLY A 15 -28.46 -19.24 -6.44
N ALA A 16 -29.14 -18.18 -6.91
CA ALA A 16 -28.51 -16.89 -7.16
C ALA A 16 -27.96 -16.25 -5.87
N ALA A 17 -28.71 -16.30 -4.78
CA ALA A 17 -28.27 -15.79 -3.48
C ALA A 17 -27.04 -16.54 -2.96
N GLY A 18 -27.04 -17.88 -3.05
CA GLY A 18 -25.89 -18.71 -2.69
C GLY A 18 -24.65 -18.39 -3.52
N TYR A 19 -24.81 -18.26 -4.85
CA TYR A 19 -23.72 -17.88 -5.75
C TYR A 19 -23.12 -16.51 -5.40
N LEU A 20 -23.97 -15.51 -5.11
CA LEU A 20 -23.52 -14.17 -4.72
C LEU A 20 -22.79 -14.18 -3.37
N LEU A 21 -23.27 -14.97 -2.39
CA LEU A 21 -22.63 -15.13 -1.09
C LEU A 21 -21.24 -15.76 -1.20
N VAL A 22 -21.09 -16.82 -1.99
CA VAL A 22 -19.79 -17.45 -2.25
C VAL A 22 -18.87 -16.47 -2.95
N ASN A 23 -19.35 -15.79 -4.00
CA ASN A 23 -18.54 -14.79 -4.71
C ASN A 23 -18.14 -13.60 -3.80
N PHE A 24 -18.97 -13.23 -2.83
CA PHE A 24 -18.64 -12.18 -1.87
C PHE A 24 -17.62 -12.65 -0.83
N MET A 25 -17.77 -13.86 -0.29
CA MET A 25 -16.83 -14.42 0.70
C MET A 25 -15.49 -14.86 0.09
N SER A 26 -15.49 -15.29 -1.17
CA SER A 26 -14.26 -15.68 -1.89
C SER A 26 -13.53 -14.50 -2.51
N LYS A 27 -14.12 -13.29 -2.51
CA LYS A 27 -13.38 -12.08 -2.85
C LYS A 27 -12.45 -11.74 -1.68
N PRO A 28 -11.13 -11.65 -1.90
CA PRO A 28 -10.25 -11.10 -0.88
C PRO A 28 -10.77 -9.71 -0.50
N SER A 29 -11.08 -9.51 0.78
CA SER A 29 -11.46 -8.20 1.28
C SER A 29 -10.28 -7.24 1.06
N ALA A 30 -10.56 -5.96 0.82
CA ALA A 30 -9.51 -4.93 0.76
C ALA A 30 -8.74 -4.78 2.09
N THR A 31 -9.17 -5.50 3.13
CA THR A 31 -8.54 -5.61 4.45
C THR A 31 -7.77 -6.91 4.67
N ALA A 32 -7.60 -7.78 3.65
CA ALA A 32 -6.79 -9.01 3.74
C ALA A 32 -5.26 -8.77 3.84
N ASN A 33 -4.84 -7.66 4.46
CA ASN A 33 -3.47 -7.37 4.86
C ASN A 33 -3.31 -7.39 6.39
N GLU A 34 -4.19 -8.10 7.10
CA GLU A 34 -3.95 -8.44 8.51
C GLU A 34 -2.78 -9.45 8.58
N GLY A 35 -1.55 -8.93 8.51
CA GLY A 35 -0.33 -9.74 8.71
C GLY A 35 0.86 -9.40 7.81
N THR A 36 0.72 -8.54 6.80
CA THR A 36 1.86 -8.02 6.04
C THR A 36 2.27 -6.66 6.59
N PRO A 37 3.50 -6.51 7.13
CA PRO A 37 3.96 -5.22 7.62
C PRO A 37 3.95 -4.21 6.47
N GLU A 38 3.18 -3.11 6.59
CA GLU A 38 3.15 -2.09 5.55
C GLU A 38 4.37 -1.17 5.75
N PHE A 39 5.43 -1.40 4.98
CA PHE A 39 6.59 -0.53 4.98
C PHE A 39 6.31 0.77 4.21
N LEU A 40 6.67 1.88 4.84
CA LEU A 40 6.59 3.22 4.29
C LEU A 40 8.00 3.76 4.11
N HIS A 41 8.31 4.27 2.92
CA HIS A 41 9.63 4.81 2.62
C HIS A 41 9.64 6.34 2.75
N PHE A 42 10.74 6.86 3.30
CA PHE A 42 10.96 8.29 3.54
C PHE A 42 12.35 8.72 3.08
N LYS A 43 12.47 10.01 2.74
CA LYS A 43 13.73 10.68 2.47
C LYS A 43 13.81 11.95 3.30
N CYS A 44 14.95 12.18 3.93
CA CYS A 44 15.23 13.41 4.64
C CYS A 44 15.25 14.60 3.68
N GLY A 45 14.58 15.69 4.07
CA GLY A 45 14.53 16.97 3.37
C GLY A 45 15.80 17.80 3.52
N ASN A 46 16.64 17.50 4.53
CA ASN A 46 17.97 18.11 4.62
C ASN A 46 18.87 17.51 3.52
N PRO A 47 19.30 18.31 2.51
CA PRO A 47 20.10 17.82 1.40
C PRO A 47 21.51 17.36 1.82
N GLU A 48 22.02 17.82 2.96
CA GLU A 48 23.33 17.39 3.48
C GLU A 48 23.26 16.00 4.11
N CYS A 49 22.12 15.64 4.71
CA CYS A 49 21.90 14.32 5.28
C CYS A 49 21.45 13.33 4.19
N GLY A 50 20.41 13.68 3.44
CA GLY A 50 19.92 12.89 2.31
C GLY A 50 19.44 11.47 2.64
N LEU A 51 19.34 11.11 3.93
CA LEU A 51 19.03 9.77 4.39
C LEU A 51 17.69 9.29 3.82
N GLY A 52 17.72 8.12 3.17
CA GLY A 52 16.53 7.36 2.82
C GLY A 52 16.32 6.22 3.81
N TYR A 53 15.10 6.08 4.36
CA TYR A 53 14.79 5.05 5.34
C TYR A 53 13.39 4.47 5.13
N SER A 54 13.16 3.28 5.68
CA SER A 54 11.87 2.61 5.67
C SER A 54 11.34 2.51 7.09
N TRP A 55 10.04 2.72 7.25
CA TRP A 55 9.36 2.69 8.53
C TRP A 55 8.17 1.73 8.46
N GLU A 56 8.08 0.82 9.40
CA GLU A 56 7.00 -0.17 9.46
C GLU A 56 5.77 0.45 10.09
N ARG A 57 4.64 0.44 9.39
CA ARG A 57 3.41 1.00 9.94
C ARG A 57 2.94 0.21 11.16
N GLY A 58 2.90 0.91 12.30
CA GLY A 58 2.47 0.34 13.58
C GLY A 58 3.62 -0.14 14.47
N SER A 59 4.89 0.03 14.05
CA SER A 59 6.05 -0.26 14.90
C SER A 59 6.31 0.80 15.99
N ASP A 60 5.55 1.91 16.00
CA ASP A 60 5.76 2.97 16.98
C ASP A 60 5.33 2.53 18.38
N THR A 61 6.33 2.44 19.26
CA THR A 61 6.20 2.26 20.71
C THR A 61 6.48 3.54 21.50
N GLY A 62 6.54 4.72 20.85
CA GLY A 62 6.61 6.00 21.57
C GLY A 62 7.00 7.22 20.73
N ASP A 63 6.33 8.34 20.98
CA ASP A 63 6.63 9.78 20.82
C ASP A 63 7.49 10.32 19.64
N ARG A 64 7.97 9.50 18.70
CA ARG A 64 8.75 9.93 17.54
C ARG A 64 7.83 10.10 16.33
N TYR A 65 7.70 11.35 15.88
CA TYR A 65 6.98 11.64 14.64
C TYR A 65 7.77 11.11 13.44
N ILE A 66 7.06 10.40 12.56
CA ILE A 66 7.58 9.83 11.31
C ILE A 66 8.26 10.88 10.39
N ASP A 67 7.88 12.14 10.56
CA ASP A 67 8.37 13.29 9.80
C ASP A 67 9.75 13.79 10.29
N THR A 68 10.31 13.22 11.36
CA THR A 68 11.67 13.55 11.83
C THR A 68 12.68 12.56 11.29
N CYS A 69 13.69 13.08 10.58
CA CYS A 69 14.81 12.26 10.11
C CYS A 69 15.57 11.65 11.30
N PRO A 70 15.75 10.32 11.35
CA PRO A 70 16.37 9.65 12.49
C PRO A 70 17.89 9.90 12.60
N ASP A 71 18.54 10.34 11.52
CA ASP A 71 19.98 10.58 11.47
C ASP A 71 20.34 12.00 11.91
N CYS A 72 19.78 13.02 11.25
CA CYS A 72 20.12 14.43 11.53
C CYS A 72 19.09 15.17 12.39
N GLY A 73 17.94 14.56 12.72
CA GLY A 73 16.90 15.18 13.55
C GLY A 73 16.09 16.29 12.88
N THR A 74 16.24 16.51 11.57
CA THR A 74 15.45 17.50 10.83
C THR A 74 14.00 17.03 10.72
N VAL A 75 13.02 17.92 11.00
CA VAL A 75 11.57 17.63 11.02
C VAL A 75 10.93 17.61 9.62
N GLU A 76 11.74 17.42 8.58
CA GLU A 76 11.33 17.48 7.18
C GLU A 76 11.61 16.14 6.49
N ALA A 77 11.05 15.04 6.96
CA ALA A 77 11.10 13.78 6.22
C ALA A 77 9.89 13.67 5.27
N TYR A 78 10.14 13.47 3.98
CA TYR A 78 9.09 13.33 2.97
C TYR A 78 8.92 11.88 2.57
N ARG A 79 7.71 11.49 2.16
CA ARG A 79 7.50 10.18 1.54
C ARG A 79 8.38 10.03 0.30
N ALA A 80 8.93 8.83 0.14
CA ALA A 80 9.82 8.49 -0.95
C ALA A 80 9.39 7.20 -1.65
N ALA A 81 9.82 7.02 -2.89
CA ALA A 81 9.80 5.76 -3.60
C ALA A 81 11.19 5.11 -3.46
N LYS A 82 11.24 3.81 -3.15
CA LYS A 82 12.49 3.06 -3.05
C LYS A 82 12.70 2.25 -4.33
N CYS A 83 13.87 2.41 -4.95
CA CYS A 83 14.32 1.53 -6.01
C CYS A 83 14.72 0.16 -5.40
N GLN A 84 14.10 -0.92 -5.86
CA GLN A 84 14.39 -2.27 -5.35
C GLN A 84 15.74 -2.81 -5.85
N GLU A 85 16.23 -2.31 -6.99
CA GLU A 85 17.48 -2.76 -7.59
C GLU A 85 18.72 -2.18 -6.91
N CYS A 86 18.73 -0.86 -6.64
CA CYS A 86 19.90 -0.17 -6.07
C CYS A 86 19.68 0.40 -4.66
N GLY A 87 18.44 0.37 -4.15
CA GLY A 87 18.11 0.91 -2.83
C GLY A 87 18.01 2.44 -2.76
N HIS A 88 18.13 3.16 -3.89
CA HIS A 88 17.97 4.61 -3.92
C HIS A 88 16.56 5.04 -3.50
N TYR A 89 16.48 6.11 -2.72
CA TYR A 89 15.22 6.73 -2.30
C TYR A 89 14.99 8.03 -3.07
N GLN A 90 13.90 8.10 -3.82
CA GLN A 90 13.46 9.28 -4.53
C GLN A 90 12.31 9.95 -3.78
N ALA A 91 12.49 11.21 -3.37
CA ALA A 91 11.41 11.96 -2.75
C ALA A 91 10.23 12.11 -3.72
N MET A 92 9.01 11.95 -3.21
CA MET A 92 7.82 12.16 -4.03
C MET A 92 7.65 13.66 -4.30
N ALA A 93 7.40 14.00 -5.57
CA ALA A 93 6.87 15.28 -5.96
C ALA A 93 5.37 15.38 -5.58
N GLY A 94 4.81 16.60 -5.68
CA GLY A 94 3.43 16.89 -5.34
C GLY A 94 2.42 15.85 -5.84
N HIS A 95 1.39 15.60 -5.03
CA HIS A 95 0.38 14.54 -5.22
C HIS A 95 0.91 13.10 -5.21
N GLY A 96 2.10 12.85 -4.66
CA GLY A 96 2.66 11.49 -4.55
C GLY A 96 3.21 10.96 -5.86
N SER A 97 3.54 11.85 -6.79
CA SER A 97 4.16 11.51 -8.07
C SER A 97 5.68 11.39 -7.91
N TYR A 98 6.31 10.56 -8.75
CA TYR A 98 7.76 10.35 -8.77
C TYR A 98 8.15 9.80 -10.15
N GLU A 99 9.42 9.87 -10.50
CA GLU A 99 9.92 9.33 -11.76
C GLU A 99 9.94 7.80 -11.69
N LYS A 100 9.38 7.16 -12.72
CA LYS A 100 9.37 5.69 -12.78
C LYS A 100 10.76 5.11 -13.01
N VAL A 101 11.70 5.88 -13.53
CA VAL A 101 13.05 5.42 -13.81
C VAL A 101 13.95 5.91 -12.67
N CYS A 102 14.71 4.99 -12.08
CA CYS A 102 15.66 5.33 -11.03
C CYS A 102 16.81 6.16 -11.60
N PRO A 103 17.12 7.34 -11.03
CA PRO A 103 18.19 8.21 -11.54
C PRO A 103 19.59 7.63 -11.30
N GLU A 104 19.76 6.73 -10.34
CA GLU A 104 21.07 6.13 -10.02
C GLU A 104 21.42 4.93 -10.91
N CYS A 105 20.44 4.04 -11.17
CA CYS A 105 20.69 2.78 -11.85
C CYS A 105 19.90 2.58 -13.15
N GLY A 106 18.96 3.48 -13.48
CA GLY A 106 18.12 3.37 -14.67
C GLY A 106 17.03 2.30 -14.63
N ALA A 107 16.89 1.56 -13.52
CA ALA A 107 15.85 0.56 -13.36
C ALA A 107 14.47 1.16 -13.09
N ASP A 108 13.42 0.44 -13.44
CA ASP A 108 12.05 0.83 -13.12
C ASP A 108 11.78 0.75 -11.60
N ILE A 109 11.21 1.81 -11.05
CA ILE A 109 10.72 1.90 -9.68
C ILE A 109 9.23 1.50 -9.70
N PRO A 110 8.85 0.40 -9.02
CA PRO A 110 7.47 -0.06 -9.00
C PRO A 110 6.53 0.95 -8.32
N PRO A 111 5.21 0.94 -8.58
CA PRO A 111 4.23 1.76 -7.86
C PRO A 111 4.33 1.57 -6.33
N ILE A 112 4.15 2.65 -5.55
CA ILE A 112 4.24 2.63 -4.07
C ILE A 112 3.38 1.54 -3.42
N ARG A 113 2.23 1.20 -4.03
CA ARG A 113 1.36 0.14 -3.52
C ARG A 113 1.99 -1.24 -3.56
N GLU A 114 2.97 -1.44 -4.44
CA GLU A 114 3.73 -2.67 -4.66
C GLU A 114 5.11 -2.63 -3.97
N GLN A 115 5.44 -1.53 -3.27
CA GLN A 115 6.63 -1.41 -2.44
C GLN A 115 6.37 -1.77 -0.96
N ARG A 116 5.22 -2.41 -0.68
CA ARG A 116 4.83 -2.87 0.66
C ARG A 116 5.58 -4.12 1.05
#